data_AF-A0A5P0JJT5-F1
#
_entry.id   AF-A0A5P0JJT5-F1
#
_cell.length_a   1.000
_cell.length_b   1.000
_cell.length_c   1.000
_cell.angle_alpha   90.00
_cell.angle_beta   90.00
_cell.angle_gamma   90.00
#
_symmetry.space_group_name_H-M   'P 1'
#
loop_
_entity.id
_entity.type
_entity.pdbx_description
1 polymer ?
#
loop_
_entity_poly.entity_id
_entity_poly.type
_entity_poly.pdbx_seq_one_letter_code
_entity_poly.pdbx_strand_id
1 'polypeptide(L)'
;ARLDTAASRAHTQQFHHWQVLSRQMGDNARFSLVATADDVADCDTLIYYWPKNKPEAQFQLMNLLSLLPVGTDIFVVGENRSGVRSAEQMLADYAPLNKVDSARRCGLYFGRLEKQPVFDADKFWGEY
;
A
#
# COMPACT_ATOMS: atom_id res chain seq x y z
N ALA A 1 10.84 -16.43 2.28
CA ALA A 1 11.54 -15.96 1.07
C ALA A 1 11.85 -14.48 1.28
N ARG A 2 13.10 -14.07 1.04
CA ARG A 2 13.48 -12.64 1.04
C ARG A 2 13.29 -12.13 -0.38
N LEU A 3 12.70 -10.95 -0.53
CA LEU A 3 12.57 -10.31 -1.85
C LEU A 3 13.90 -9.63 -2.17
N ASP A 4 14.53 -10.02 -3.28
CA ASP A 4 15.74 -9.36 -3.75
C ASP A 4 15.34 -8.05 -4.43
N THR A 5 15.85 -6.93 -3.91
CA THR A 5 15.53 -5.57 -4.33
C THR A 5 16.80 -4.71 -4.26
N ALA A 6 16.83 -3.61 -5.00
CA ALA A 6 17.90 -2.61 -4.87
C ALA A 6 17.90 -1.96 -3.47
N ALA A 7 16.70 -1.64 -2.97
CA ALA A 7 16.44 -1.21 -1.60
C ALA A 7 15.04 -1.67 -1.17
N SER A 8 14.83 -1.86 0.14
CA SER A 8 13.53 -2.24 0.70
C SER A 8 13.19 -1.37 1.89
N ARG A 9 11.99 -0.80 1.88
CA ARG A 9 11.35 -0.11 3.01
C ARG A 9 10.00 -0.74 3.31
N ALA A 10 9.54 -0.61 4.54
CA ALA A 10 8.23 -1.09 4.97
C ALA A 10 7.58 -0.08 5.92
N HIS A 11 6.34 0.30 5.64
CA HIS A 11 5.48 1.03 6.56
C HIS A 11 4.36 0.10 7.03
N THR A 12 4.01 0.14 8.32
CA THR A 12 2.89 -0.64 8.84
C THR A 12 2.17 0.07 9.99
N GLN A 13 0.86 -0.16 10.06
CA GLN A 13 0.01 0.24 11.19
C GLN A 13 -0.10 -0.87 12.26
N GLN A 14 0.61 -2.00 12.09
CA GLN A 14 0.54 -3.15 12.97
C GLN A 14 1.86 -3.30 13.73
N PHE A 15 1.84 -3.03 15.04
CA PHE A 15 3.06 -3.02 15.87
C PHE A 15 3.82 -4.35 15.83
N HIS A 16 3.10 -5.48 15.87
CA HIS A 16 3.70 -6.81 15.83
C HIS A 16 4.38 -7.11 14.49
N HIS A 17 3.85 -6.61 13.36
CA HIS A 17 4.53 -6.72 12.06
C HIS A 17 5.83 -5.92 12.07
N TRP A 18 5.79 -4.69 12.59
CA TRP A 18 7.00 -3.87 12.72
C TRP A 18 8.06 -4.54 13.60
N GLN A 19 7.68 -5.14 14.74
CA GLN A 19 8.63 -5.86 15.59
C GLN A 19 9.35 -7.01 14.87
N VAL A 20 8.71 -7.65 13.89
CA VAL A 20 9.31 -8.71 13.08
C VAL A 20 10.20 -8.11 11.99
N LEU A 21 9.71 -7.10 11.26
CA LEU A 21 10.40 -6.49 10.12
C LEU A 21 11.63 -5.67 10.55
N SER A 22 11.51 -4.88 11.62
CA SER A 22 12.61 -4.04 12.14
C SER A 22 13.83 -4.85 12.57
N ARG A 23 13.67 -6.10 13.02
CA ARG A 23 14.79 -7.00 13.33
C ARG A 23 15.68 -7.30 12.12
N GLN A 24 15.11 -7.26 10.91
CA GLN A 24 15.82 -7.53 9.66
C GLN A 24 16.14 -6.26 8.86
N MET A 25 15.28 -5.25 8.96
CA MET A 25 15.33 -4.04 8.12
C MET A 25 15.83 -2.80 8.88
N GLY A 26 15.97 -2.85 10.20
CA GLY A 26 16.31 -1.69 11.03
C GLY A 26 15.32 -0.55 10.82
N ASP A 27 15.84 0.66 10.62
CA ASP A 27 15.05 1.89 10.42
C ASP A 27 14.29 1.92 9.09
N ASN A 28 14.58 1.01 8.16
CA ASN A 28 13.80 0.86 6.93
C ASN A 28 12.41 0.25 7.20
N ALA A 29 12.13 -0.25 8.41
CA ALA A 29 10.80 -0.64 8.85
C ALA A 29 10.24 0.40 9.83
N ARG A 30 9.14 1.04 9.44
CA ARG A 30 8.50 2.15 10.15
C ARG A 30 7.12 1.75 10.64
N PHE A 31 6.76 2.21 11.83
CA PHE A 31 5.46 1.99 12.45
C PHE A 31 4.84 3.32 12.87
N SER A 32 3.69 3.64 12.27
CA SER A 32 2.88 4.82 12.59
C SER A 32 1.49 4.68 11.98
N LEU A 33 0.54 5.49 12.43
CA LEU A 33 -0.80 5.53 11.85
C LEU A 33 -0.78 6.10 10.42
N VAL A 34 -0.11 7.24 10.25
CA VAL A 34 0.00 7.97 8.97
C VAL A 34 1.46 7.88 8.50
N ALA A 35 1.64 7.65 7.20
CA ALA A 35 2.96 7.58 6.60
C ALA A 35 3.44 9.01 6.32
N THR A 36 4.74 9.19 6.32
CA THR A 36 5.39 10.47 6.05
C THR A 36 6.18 10.40 4.74
N ALA A 37 6.57 11.55 4.21
CA ALA A 37 7.41 11.60 3.02
C ALA A 37 8.74 10.85 3.20
N ASP A 38 9.31 10.83 4.43
CA ASP A 38 10.53 10.08 4.74
C ASP A 38 10.31 8.56 4.66
N ASP A 39 9.13 8.08 5.04
CA ASP A 39 8.81 6.65 5.03
C ASP A 39 8.78 6.07 3.60
N VAL A 40 8.47 6.91 2.60
CA VAL A 40 8.36 6.53 1.19
C VAL A 40 9.47 7.10 0.31
N ALA A 41 10.45 7.79 0.89
CA ALA A 41 11.55 8.40 0.16
C ALA A 41 12.38 7.35 -0.59
N ASP A 42 12.80 7.70 -1.81
CA ASP A 42 13.61 6.86 -2.70
C ASP A 42 12.96 5.51 -3.09
N CYS A 43 11.63 5.39 -2.96
CA CYS A 43 10.86 4.24 -3.43
C CYS A 43 10.25 4.53 -4.81
N ASP A 44 10.58 3.70 -5.80
CA ASP A 44 10.00 3.74 -7.14
C ASP A 44 8.86 2.71 -7.35
N THR A 45 8.69 1.80 -6.37
CA THR A 45 7.75 0.69 -6.44
C THR A 45 7.03 0.51 -5.10
N LEU A 46 5.70 0.45 -5.12
CA LEU A 46 4.86 0.08 -3.98
C LEU A 46 4.36 -1.36 -4.15
N ILE A 47 4.61 -2.21 -3.15
CA ILE A 47 3.94 -3.51 -3.02
C ILE A 47 2.97 -3.43 -1.85
N TYR A 48 1.68 -3.40 -2.16
CA TYR A 48 0.61 -3.25 -1.19
C TYR A 48 -0.12 -4.57 -0.94
N TYR A 49 -0.14 -5.01 0.31
CA TYR A 49 -0.89 -6.19 0.76
C TYR A 49 -2.30 -5.76 1.18
N TRP A 50 -3.29 -6.18 0.41
CA TRP A 50 -4.69 -5.80 0.62
C TRP A 50 -5.22 -6.32 1.97
N PRO A 51 -5.72 -5.45 2.87
CA PRO A 51 -6.24 -5.85 4.18
C PRO A 51 -7.63 -6.48 4.05
N LYS A 52 -8.15 -6.99 5.17
CA LYS A 52 -9.50 -7.59 5.19
C LYS A 52 -10.62 -6.55 5.10
N ASN A 53 -10.35 -5.30 5.50
CA ASN A 53 -11.34 -4.25 5.60
C ASN A 53 -11.13 -3.20 4.50
N LYS A 54 -12.19 -2.89 3.75
CA LYS A 54 -12.14 -1.90 2.66
C LYS A 54 -11.84 -0.47 3.14
N PRO A 55 -12.41 0.04 4.25
CA PRO A 55 -12.07 1.38 4.74
C PRO A 55 -10.60 1.52 5.16
N GLU A 56 -10.04 0.47 5.78
CA GLU A 56 -8.62 0.40 6.11
C GLU A 56 -7.76 0.46 4.85
N ALA A 57 -8.13 -0.29 3.81
CA ALA A 57 -7.45 -0.24 2.51
C ALA A 57 -7.46 1.16 1.92
N GLN A 58 -8.64 1.80 1.94
CA GLN A 58 -8.80 3.15 1.43
C GLN A 58 -7.95 4.16 2.19
N PHE A 59 -7.95 4.12 3.52
CA PHE A 59 -7.12 5.01 4.34
C PHE A 59 -5.63 4.85 3.99
N GLN A 60 -5.15 3.61 3.99
CA GLN A 60 -3.72 3.32 3.73
C GLN A 60 -3.31 3.68 2.31
N LEU A 61 -4.11 3.35 1.30
CA LEU A 61 -3.80 3.65 -0.09
C LEU A 61 -3.83 5.15 -0.38
N MET A 62 -4.83 5.89 0.12
CA MET A 62 -4.87 7.35 -0.06
C MET A 62 -3.66 8.02 0.62
N ASN A 63 -3.32 7.60 1.84
CA ASN A 63 -2.13 8.04 2.56
C ASN A 63 -0.85 7.81 1.73
N LEU A 64 -0.57 6.56 1.34
CA LEU A 64 0.67 6.21 0.64
C LEU A 64 0.76 6.85 -0.77
N LEU A 65 -0.32 6.77 -1.55
CA LEU A 65 -0.32 7.31 -2.92
C LEU A 65 -0.23 8.84 -2.94
N SER A 66 -0.64 9.54 -1.88
CA SER A 66 -0.48 11.00 -1.78
C SER A 66 0.99 11.44 -1.62
N LEU A 67 1.87 10.52 -1.20
CA LEU A 67 3.27 10.79 -0.89
C LEU A 67 4.22 10.27 -1.98
N LEU A 68 3.86 9.17 -2.63
CA LEU A 68 4.69 8.53 -3.66
C LEU A 68 4.77 9.38 -4.93
N PRO A 69 5.93 9.47 -5.60
CA PRO A 69 6.07 10.21 -6.84
C PRO A 69 5.14 9.67 -7.95
N VAL A 70 4.62 10.56 -8.80
CA VAL A 70 3.96 10.16 -10.05
C VAL A 70 4.96 9.35 -10.88
N GLY A 71 4.48 8.24 -11.46
CA GLY A 71 5.30 7.27 -12.17
C GLY A 71 5.81 6.11 -11.30
N THR A 72 5.46 6.06 -10.01
CA THR A 72 5.72 4.90 -9.14
C THR A 72 4.92 3.69 -9.62
N ASP A 73 5.56 2.51 -9.66
CA ASP A 73 4.91 1.25 -9.99
C ASP A 73 4.12 0.72 -8.78
N ILE A 74 2.85 0.39 -8.97
CA ILE A 74 1.94 -0.02 -7.90
C ILE A 74 1.52 -1.46 -8.11
N PHE A 75 1.90 -2.33 -7.19
CA PHE A 75 1.44 -3.71 -7.11
C PHE A 75 0.46 -3.86 -5.94
N VAL A 76 -0.70 -4.43 -6.22
CA VAL A 76 -1.68 -4.80 -5.18
C VAL A 76 -1.84 -6.31 -5.18
N VAL A 77 -1.57 -6.94 -4.03
CA VAL A 77 -1.70 -8.38 -3.83
C VAL A 77 -2.69 -8.66 -2.71
N GLY A 78 -3.59 -9.61 -2.92
CA GLY A 78 -4.57 -9.94 -1.90
C GLY A 78 -5.45 -11.13 -2.21
N GLU A 79 -6.28 -11.50 -1.24
CA GLU A 79 -7.23 -12.59 -1.35
C GLU A 79 -8.56 -12.12 -1.94
N ASN A 80 -9.15 -12.92 -2.84
CA ASN A 80 -10.46 -12.64 -3.43
C ASN A 80 -11.56 -12.52 -2.35
N ARG A 81 -11.48 -13.34 -1.29
CA ARG A 81 -12.45 -13.32 -0.17
C ARG A 81 -12.34 -12.07 0.70
N SER A 82 -11.20 -11.39 0.68
CA SER A 82 -10.97 -10.11 1.37
C SER A 82 -11.31 -8.91 0.49
N GLY A 83 -11.84 -9.15 -0.71
CA GLY A 83 -12.34 -8.10 -1.59
C GLY A 83 -11.26 -7.36 -2.37
N VAL A 84 -10.08 -7.96 -2.61
CA VAL A 84 -8.97 -7.33 -3.36
C VAL A 84 -9.38 -6.78 -4.73
N ARG A 85 -10.41 -7.35 -5.35
CA ARG A 85 -10.99 -6.87 -6.62
C ARG A 85 -11.47 -5.42 -6.56
N SER A 86 -11.78 -4.91 -5.37
CA SER A 86 -12.15 -3.51 -5.18
C SER A 86 -10.99 -2.53 -5.44
N ALA A 87 -9.74 -3.00 -5.51
CA ALA A 87 -8.59 -2.17 -5.80
C ALA A 87 -8.70 -1.46 -7.16
N GLU A 88 -9.17 -2.15 -8.20
CA GLU A 88 -9.33 -1.58 -9.55
C GLU A 88 -10.23 -0.35 -9.52
N GLN A 89 -11.42 -0.46 -8.89
CA GLN A 89 -12.34 0.67 -8.77
C GLN A 89 -11.81 1.76 -7.84
N MET A 90 -11.13 1.37 -6.75
CA MET A 90 -10.62 2.32 -5.75
C MET A 90 -9.48 3.19 -6.32
N LEU A 91 -8.65 2.64 -7.21
CA LEU A 91 -7.48 3.33 -7.77
C LEU A 91 -7.72 3.85 -9.21
N ALA A 92 -8.90 3.68 -9.79
CA ALA A 92 -9.19 4.01 -11.19
C ALA A 92 -8.76 5.42 -11.62
N ASP A 93 -8.92 6.43 -10.74
CA ASP A 93 -8.60 7.83 -11.02
C ASP A 93 -7.15 8.24 -10.68
N TYR A 94 -6.38 7.33 -10.06
CA TYR A 94 -5.04 7.63 -9.52
C TYR A 94 -3.96 6.76 -10.14
N ALA A 95 -4.19 5.46 -10.20
CA ALA A 95 -3.27 4.46 -10.72
C ALA A 95 -4.09 3.32 -11.35
N PRO A 96 -4.54 3.46 -12.61
CA PRO A 96 -5.34 2.45 -13.29
C PRO A 96 -4.68 1.07 -13.19
N LEU A 97 -5.36 0.14 -12.53
CA LEU A 97 -4.84 -1.20 -12.28
C LEU A 97 -5.29 -2.17 -13.36
N ASN A 98 -4.35 -3.00 -13.81
CA ASN A 98 -4.59 -4.16 -14.64
C ASN A 98 -4.29 -5.43 -13.84
N LYS A 99 -5.12 -6.44 -14.02
CA LYS A 99 -4.91 -7.75 -13.42
C LYS A 99 -3.76 -8.47 -14.13
N VAL A 100 -2.69 -8.78 -13.40
CA VAL A 100 -1.49 -9.45 -13.94
C VAL A 100 -1.61 -10.96 -13.83
N ASP A 101 -2.00 -11.43 -12.65
CA ASP A 101 -2.14 -12.86 -12.38
C ASP A 101 -3.27 -13.09 -11.37
N SER A 102 -3.84 -14.29 -11.40
CA SER A 102 -4.70 -14.76 -10.34
C SER A 102 -4.60 -16.26 -10.16
N ALA A 103 -4.24 -16.65 -8.95
CA ALA A 103 -4.57 -17.98 -8.45
C ALA A 103 -6.05 -18.07 -8.07
N ARG A 104 -6.56 -19.29 -7.86
CA ARG A 104 -7.97 -19.54 -7.50
C ARG A 104 -8.50 -18.67 -6.35
N ARG A 105 -7.64 -18.28 -5.40
CA ARG A 105 -8.02 -17.51 -4.20
C ARG A 105 -7.36 -16.14 -4.07
N CYS A 106 -6.44 -15.78 -4.96
CA CYS A 106 -5.65 -14.56 -4.85
C CYS A 106 -5.69 -13.77 -6.15
N GLY A 107 -5.54 -12.45 -6.07
CA GLY A 107 -5.37 -11.57 -7.21
C GLY A 107 -4.08 -10.77 -7.07
N LEU A 108 -3.37 -10.60 -8.18
CA LEU A 108 -2.26 -9.68 -8.34
C LEU A 108 -2.63 -8.64 -9.41
N TYR A 109 -2.51 -7.38 -9.03
CA TYR A 109 -2.81 -6.23 -9.87
C TYR A 109 -1.59 -5.34 -9.97
N PHE A 110 -1.43 -4.71 -11.13
CA PHE A 110 -0.36 -3.78 -11.43
C PHE A 110 -0.90 -2.55 -12.11
N GLY A 111 -0.41 -1.38 -11.71
CA GLY A 111 -0.61 -0.14 -12.43
C GLY A 111 0.52 0.82 -12.13
N ARG A 112 0.44 2.01 -12.69
CA ARG A 112 1.41 3.07 -12.44
C ARG A 112 0.68 4.29 -11.90
N LEU A 113 1.27 4.95 -10.90
CA LEU A 113 0.67 6.15 -10.32
C LEU A 113 0.70 7.29 -11.34
N GLU A 114 -0.47 7.70 -11.82
CA GLU A 114 -0.64 8.79 -12.79
C GLU A 114 -0.97 10.11 -12.08
N LYS A 115 -1.67 10.02 -10.93
CA LYS A 115 -2.11 11.18 -10.17
C LYS A 115 -2.13 10.88 -8.67
N GLN A 116 -1.55 11.78 -7.88
CA GLN A 116 -1.61 11.70 -6.43
C GLN A 116 -3.01 12.11 -5.92
N PRO A 117 -3.64 11.31 -5.03
CA PRO A 117 -4.80 11.76 -4.27
C PRO A 117 -4.41 12.84 -3.26
N VAL A 118 -5.39 13.66 -2.86
CA VAL A 118 -5.25 14.50 -1.66
C VAL A 118 -5.67 13.68 -0.45
N PHE A 119 -4.76 13.50 0.50
CA PHE A 119 -5.04 12.77 1.73
C PHE A 119 -5.07 13.72 2.93
N ASP A 120 -6.07 13.53 3.78
CA ASP A 120 -6.26 14.23 5.03
C ASP A 120 -6.79 13.22 6.04
N ALA A 121 -5.96 12.84 7.01
CA ALA A 121 -6.28 11.79 7.98
C ALA A 121 -7.49 12.15 8.84
N ASP A 122 -7.72 13.44 9.09
CA ASP A 122 -8.78 13.89 9.99
C ASP A 122 -10.17 13.62 9.43
N LYS A 123 -10.30 13.60 8.09
CA LYS A 123 -11.56 13.28 7.40
C LYS A 123 -11.98 11.82 7.50
N PHE A 124 -11.11 10.95 8.01
CA PHE A 124 -11.40 9.53 8.20
C PHE A 124 -11.82 9.20 9.64
N TRP A 125 -11.78 10.17 10.56
CA TRP A 125 -12.36 10.00 11.88
C TRP A 125 -13.88 9.95 11.81
N GLY A 126 -14.47 8.93 12.44
CA GLY A 126 -15.91 8.83 12.66
C GLY A 126 -16.25 9.06 14.12
N GLU A 127 -17.30 9.85 14.37
CA GLU A 127 -17.92 10.05 15.67
C GLU A 127 -19.43 9.75 15.50
N TYR A 128 -20.03 9.01 16.43
CA TYR A 128 -21.42 8.55 16.36
C TYR A 128 -22.14 8.71 17.69
#